data_AF-A0A843E852-F1
#
_entry.id   AF-A0A843E852-F1
#
_cell.length_a   1.000
_cell.length_b   1.000
_cell.length_c   1.000
_cell.angle_alpha   90.00
_cell.angle_beta   90.00
_cell.angle_gamma   90.00
#
_symmetry.space_group_name_H-M   'P 1'
#
loop_
_entity.id
_entity.type
_entity.pdbx_description
1 polymer ?
#
loop_
_entity_poly.entity_id
_entity_poly.type
_entity_poly.pdbx_seq_one_letter_code
_entity_poly.pdbx_strand_id
1 'polypeptide(L)'
;TIDIGQFHVTPLPTSHNAVDPNCYFTEVDDKKVLVATDTGKFSFQIEHALSLADIAVIEANYDKDMLVNGPYPPSLKSLIGSDHGHMNNLDTARAIKKTMKDDSSRQIFLAHLSKTNNTPDTARQSVSDYTGIKRYKIDCLEFPGDTRTLKVRERSRQPCSILSGSRPS
;
A
#
# COMPACT_ATOMS: atom_id res chain seq x y z
N THR A 1 8.35 -16.90 5.88
CA THR A 1 9.29 -15.90 5.35
C THR A 1 10.38 -16.62 4.58
N ILE A 2 10.82 -16.03 3.48
CA ILE A 2 11.92 -16.52 2.64
C ILE A 2 13.02 -15.45 2.69
N ASP A 3 14.25 -15.88 2.91
CA ASP A 3 15.40 -14.99 2.99
C ASP A 3 16.18 -15.02 1.67
N ILE A 4 16.42 -13.84 1.08
CA ILE A 4 17.20 -13.67 -0.14
C ILE A 4 18.25 -12.59 0.13
N GLY A 5 19.48 -12.99 0.42
CA GLY A 5 20.52 -12.05 0.87
C GLY A 5 20.10 -11.35 2.16
N GLN A 6 20.03 -10.02 2.13
CA GLN A 6 19.57 -9.17 3.26
C GLN A 6 18.05 -8.94 3.31
N PHE A 7 17.30 -9.52 2.36
CA PHE A 7 15.86 -9.32 2.25
C PHE A 7 15.11 -10.46 2.94
N HIS A 8 14.26 -10.09 3.90
CA HIS A 8 13.32 -10.99 4.56
C HIS A 8 11.93 -10.81 3.93
N VAL A 9 11.53 -11.74 3.06
CA VAL A 9 10.30 -11.64 2.28
C VAL A 9 9.20 -12.51 2.89
N THR A 10 8.12 -11.87 3.34
CA THR A 10 6.97 -12.54 3.93
C THR A 10 5.80 -12.49 2.94
N PRO A 11 5.37 -13.64 2.37
CA PRO A 11 4.15 -13.71 1.59
C PRO A 11 2.94 -13.56 2.52
N LEU A 12 1.96 -12.77 2.09
CA LEU A 12 0.69 -12.55 2.77
C LEU A 12 -0.45 -12.90 1.80
N PRO A 13 -1.32 -13.86 2.13
CA PRO A 13 -2.42 -14.24 1.25
C PRO A 13 -3.33 -13.06 0.90
N THR A 14 -3.66 -12.91 -0.38
CA THR A 14 -4.63 -11.92 -0.85
C THR A 14 -5.97 -12.56 -1.17
N SER A 15 -7.00 -11.72 -1.29
CA SER A 15 -8.33 -12.14 -1.67
C SER A 15 -8.51 -11.85 -3.17
N HIS A 16 -8.05 -12.77 -4.02
CA HIS A 16 -8.13 -12.64 -5.47
C HIS A 16 -8.43 -13.99 -6.13
N ASN A 17 -9.04 -13.96 -7.32
CA ASN A 17 -9.42 -15.16 -8.07
C ASN A 17 -8.22 -15.78 -8.82
N ALA A 18 -7.20 -16.25 -8.08
CA ALA A 18 -6.07 -17.02 -8.59
C ALA A 18 -5.73 -18.17 -7.63
N VAL A 19 -4.86 -19.08 -8.07
CA VAL A 19 -4.31 -20.13 -7.18
C VAL A 19 -3.24 -19.48 -6.30
N ASP A 20 -3.50 -19.40 -5.00
CA ASP A 20 -2.62 -18.83 -3.96
C ASP A 20 -2.05 -17.43 -4.28
N PRO A 21 -2.91 -16.42 -4.51
CA PRO A 21 -2.43 -15.07 -4.73
C PRO A 21 -1.84 -14.54 -3.43
N ASN A 22 -0.63 -14.00 -3.54
CA ASN A 22 0.11 -13.46 -2.40
C ASN A 22 0.57 -12.05 -2.72
N CYS A 23 0.46 -11.19 -1.73
CA CYS A 23 1.20 -9.95 -1.68
C CYS A 23 2.46 -10.15 -0.83
N TYR A 24 3.39 -9.20 -0.88
CA TYR A 24 4.69 -9.38 -0.25
C TYR A 24 4.99 -8.22 0.69
N PHE A 25 5.36 -8.59 1.92
CA PHE A 25 5.94 -7.69 2.89
C PHE A 25 7.41 -8.01 3.03
N THR A 26 8.26 -7.05 2.65
CA THR A 26 9.71 -7.22 2.60
C THR A 26 10.37 -6.31 3.62
N GLU A 27 11.21 -6.92 4.45
CA GLU A 27 12.04 -6.20 5.40
C GLU A 27 13.50 -6.27 4.95
N VAL A 28 14.19 -5.13 4.98
CA VAL A 28 15.62 -5.03 4.69
C VAL A 28 16.20 -3.92 5.55
N ASP A 29 17.20 -4.25 6.37
CA ASP A 29 17.76 -3.35 7.38
C ASP A 29 16.67 -2.73 8.28
N ASP A 30 16.56 -1.39 8.32
CA ASP A 30 15.54 -0.66 9.06
C ASP A 30 14.28 -0.35 8.23
N LYS A 31 14.15 -0.91 7.02
CA LYS A 31 13.10 -0.56 6.04
C LYS A 31 12.10 -1.66 5.84
N LYS A 32 10.84 -1.25 5.73
CA LYS A 32 9.68 -2.13 5.53
C LYS A 32 8.92 -1.71 4.29
N VAL A 33 8.82 -2.61 3.32
CA VAL A 33 8.14 -2.38 2.04
C VAL A 33 6.96 -3.34 1.92
N LEU A 34 5.77 -2.80 1.68
CA LEU A 34 4.59 -3.59 1.33
C LEU A 34 4.30 -3.42 -0.15
N VAL A 35 4.17 -4.53 -0.88
CA VAL A 35 3.62 -4.57 -2.24
C VAL A 35 2.38 -5.45 -2.20
N ALA A 36 1.20 -4.82 -2.26
CA ALA A 36 -0.11 -5.46 -2.18
C ALA A 36 -1.04 -4.98 -3.30
N THR A 37 -0.81 -5.52 -4.49
CA THR A 37 -1.69 -5.43 -5.67
C THR A 37 -2.46 -6.73 -5.85
N ASP A 38 -3.36 -6.77 -6.84
CA ASP A 38 -4.16 -7.95 -7.20
C ASP A 38 -4.92 -8.51 -5.98
N THR A 39 -5.73 -7.66 -5.35
CA THR A 39 -6.57 -8.06 -4.22
C THR A 39 -7.87 -7.27 -4.19
N GLY A 40 -8.98 -7.94 -3.90
CA GLY A 40 -10.30 -7.32 -3.74
C GLY A 40 -10.51 -6.67 -2.38
N LYS A 41 -9.75 -7.11 -1.36
CA LYS A 41 -9.77 -6.56 0.00
C LYS A 41 -8.44 -6.74 0.70
N PHE A 42 -8.16 -5.88 1.67
CA PHE A 42 -7.07 -6.11 2.61
C PHE A 42 -7.54 -6.95 3.78
N SER A 43 -6.84 -8.05 4.03
CA SER A 43 -6.99 -8.83 5.26
C SER A 43 -6.37 -8.08 6.44
N PHE A 44 -6.66 -8.52 7.66
CA PHE A 44 -6.00 -8.00 8.86
C PHE A 44 -4.47 -8.08 8.78
N GLN A 45 -3.93 -9.13 8.15
CA GLN A 45 -2.50 -9.30 7.97
C GLN A 45 -1.91 -8.24 7.04
N ILE A 46 -2.61 -7.92 5.94
CA ILE A 46 -2.21 -6.88 5.00
C ILE A 46 -2.32 -5.49 5.65
N GLU A 47 -3.40 -5.22 6.39
CA GLU A 47 -3.54 -3.96 7.13
C GLU A 47 -2.46 -3.81 8.21
N HIS A 48 -2.11 -4.89 8.91
CA HIS A 48 -1.02 -4.88 9.88
C HIS A 48 0.33 -4.59 9.21
N ALA A 49 0.65 -5.27 8.10
CA ALA A 49 1.84 -5.01 7.30
C ALA A 49 1.87 -3.56 6.78
N LEU A 50 0.72 -3.06 6.31
CA LEU A 50 0.55 -1.68 5.89
C LEU A 50 0.89 -0.73 7.03
N SER A 51 0.42 -1.00 8.26
CA SER A 51 0.69 -0.17 9.45
C SER A 51 2.18 -0.06 9.81
N LEU A 52 2.99 -1.04 9.39
CA LEU A 52 4.42 -1.12 9.65
C LEU A 52 5.27 -0.58 8.49
N ALA A 53 4.72 -0.56 7.28
CA ALA A 53 5.44 -0.20 6.07
C ALA A 53 5.93 1.26 6.08
N ASP A 54 7.18 1.48 5.69
CA ASP A 54 7.72 2.79 5.32
C ASP A 54 7.34 3.13 3.87
N ILE A 55 7.23 2.12 3.01
CA ILE A 55 6.83 2.24 1.60
C ILE A 55 5.70 1.26 1.33
N ALA A 56 4.59 1.75 0.79
CA ALA A 56 3.43 0.93 0.42
C ALA A 56 3.07 1.12 -1.05
N VAL A 57 3.17 0.05 -1.84
CA VAL A 57 2.66 -0.06 -3.20
C VAL A 57 1.39 -0.88 -3.14
N ILE A 58 0.23 -0.26 -3.36
CA ILE A 58 -1.06 -0.84 -3.00
C ILE A 58 -2.11 -0.68 -4.09
N GLU A 59 -2.97 -1.69 -4.20
CA GLU A 59 -4.11 -1.73 -5.12
C GLU A 59 -5.00 -0.48 -4.97
N ALA A 60 -5.31 0.17 -6.09
CA ALA A 60 -6.34 1.21 -6.19
C ALA A 60 -6.99 1.13 -7.57
N ASN A 61 -7.65 0.01 -7.85
CA ASN A 61 -7.96 -0.38 -9.23
C ASN A 61 -8.99 0.52 -9.87
N TYR A 62 -10.12 0.79 -9.24
CA TYR A 62 -11.21 1.53 -9.86
C TYR A 62 -11.82 2.59 -8.94
N ASP A 63 -12.42 3.59 -9.56
CA ASP A 63 -13.39 4.48 -8.93
C ASP A 63 -14.80 3.86 -9.05
N LYS A 64 -15.56 3.87 -7.94
CA LYS A 64 -16.87 3.18 -7.89
C LYS A 64 -17.85 3.77 -8.90
N ASP A 65 -17.88 5.09 -9.05
CA ASP A 65 -18.82 5.75 -9.95
C ASP A 65 -18.41 5.53 -11.41
N MET A 66 -17.12 5.56 -11.71
CA MET A 66 -16.61 5.19 -13.03
C MET A 66 -16.95 3.74 -13.38
N LEU A 67 -16.79 2.78 -12.45
CA LEU A 67 -17.12 1.38 -12.70
C LEU A 67 -18.62 1.18 -12.94
N VAL A 68 -19.48 1.82 -12.15
CA VAL A 68 -20.94 1.69 -12.29
C VAL A 68 -21.41 2.25 -13.64
N ASN A 69 -20.91 3.41 -14.05
CA ASN A 69 -21.31 4.10 -15.27
C ASN A 69 -20.51 3.69 -16.51
N GLY A 70 -19.45 2.90 -16.32
CA GLY A 70 -18.53 2.48 -17.37
C GLY A 70 -19.12 1.46 -18.35
N PRO A 71 -18.37 1.14 -19.42
CA PRO A 71 -18.87 0.38 -20.57
C PRO A 71 -18.98 -1.14 -20.32
N TYR A 72 -18.53 -1.63 -19.18
CA TYR A 72 -18.48 -3.05 -18.89
C TYR A 72 -19.89 -3.66 -18.70
N PRO A 73 -20.09 -4.93 -19.08
CA PRO A 73 -21.34 -5.63 -18.79
C PRO A 73 -21.53 -5.80 -17.27
N PRO A 74 -22.78 -5.89 -16.78
CA PRO A 74 -23.06 -6.01 -15.35
C PRO A 74 -22.31 -7.14 -14.64
N SER A 75 -22.17 -8.31 -15.27
CA SER A 75 -21.44 -9.45 -14.71
C SER A 75 -19.97 -9.13 -14.41
N LEU A 76 -19.29 -8.42 -15.32
CA LEU A 76 -17.90 -8.01 -15.13
C LEU A 76 -17.78 -6.94 -14.05
N LYS A 77 -18.72 -5.99 -13.98
CA LYS A 77 -18.78 -4.99 -12.90
C LYS A 77 -18.92 -5.66 -11.53
N SER A 78 -19.80 -6.65 -11.41
CA SER A 78 -19.98 -7.42 -10.18
C SER A 78 -18.73 -8.21 -9.79
N LEU A 79 -18.02 -8.80 -10.76
CA LEU A 79 -16.78 -9.53 -10.49
C LEU A 79 -15.68 -8.58 -9.99
N ILE A 80 -15.43 -7.47 -10.71
CA ILE A 80 -14.42 -6.47 -10.35
C ILE A 80 -14.70 -5.90 -8.96
N GLY A 81 -15.95 -5.59 -8.65
CA GLY A 81 -16.34 -5.00 -7.36
C GLY A 81 -16.53 -5.99 -6.22
N SER A 82 -16.23 -7.27 -6.42
CA SER A 82 -16.33 -8.28 -5.36
C SER A 82 -15.07 -8.34 -4.49
N ASP A 83 -15.18 -8.96 -3.32
CA ASP A 83 -14.04 -9.25 -2.43
C ASP A 83 -12.92 -10.08 -3.10
N HIS A 84 -13.19 -10.74 -4.22
CA HIS A 84 -12.23 -11.56 -4.98
C HIS A 84 -11.79 -10.90 -6.31
N GLY A 85 -12.32 -9.70 -6.60
CA GLY A 85 -11.93 -8.88 -7.74
C GLY A 85 -10.80 -7.93 -7.36
N HIS A 86 -11.08 -6.63 -7.41
CA HIS A 86 -10.09 -5.60 -7.15
C HIS A 86 -10.55 -4.60 -6.09
N MET A 87 -9.59 -4.00 -5.39
CA MET A 87 -9.87 -2.97 -4.40
C MET A 87 -10.06 -1.62 -5.10
N ASN A 88 -11.08 -0.86 -4.68
CA ASN A 88 -11.34 0.48 -5.21
C ASN A 88 -10.62 1.57 -4.41
N ASN A 89 -10.53 2.76 -5.01
CA ASN A 89 -9.85 3.92 -4.43
C ASN A 89 -10.29 4.26 -3.00
N LEU A 90 -11.60 4.18 -2.72
CA LEU A 90 -12.15 4.55 -1.41
C LEU A 90 -11.80 3.53 -0.32
N ASP A 91 -11.86 2.24 -0.64
CA ASP A 91 -11.49 1.19 0.30
C ASP A 91 -9.98 1.18 0.54
N THR A 92 -9.17 1.48 -0.48
CA THR A 92 -7.72 1.76 -0.32
C THR A 92 -7.48 2.94 0.62
N ALA A 93 -8.21 4.05 0.44
CA ALA A 93 -8.12 5.22 1.30
C ALA A 93 -8.49 4.93 2.76
N ARG A 94 -9.51 4.09 2.99
CA ARG A 94 -9.91 3.62 4.32
C ARG A 94 -8.80 2.84 5.00
N ALA A 95 -8.19 1.88 4.30
CA ALA A 95 -7.08 1.11 4.83
C ALA A 95 -5.87 1.99 5.16
N ILE A 96 -5.54 2.95 4.30
CA ILE A 96 -4.49 3.95 4.58
C ILE A 96 -4.82 4.71 5.86
N LYS A 97 -6.02 5.30 5.96
CA LYS A 97 -6.41 6.12 7.13
C LYS A 97 -6.38 5.31 8.42
N LYS A 98 -6.87 4.08 8.39
CA LYS A 98 -6.93 3.16 9.55
C LYS A 98 -5.54 2.77 10.06
N THR A 99 -4.56 2.68 9.16
CA THR A 99 -3.21 2.17 9.47
C THR A 99 -2.15 3.28 9.55
N MET A 100 -2.56 4.53 9.38
CA MET A 100 -1.69 5.69 9.47
C MET A 100 -1.42 6.03 10.93
N LYS A 101 -0.14 6.29 11.25
CA LYS A 101 0.28 6.83 12.55
C LYS A 101 0.45 8.34 12.44
N ASP A 102 0.30 9.08 13.53
CA ASP A 102 0.36 10.55 13.51
C ASP A 102 1.71 11.10 13.00
N ASP A 103 2.81 10.38 13.24
CA ASP A 103 4.17 10.72 12.78
C ASP A 103 4.65 9.83 11.60
N SER A 104 3.69 9.29 10.84
CA SER A 104 4.00 8.41 9.70
C SER A 104 4.48 9.21 8.50
N SER A 105 5.76 9.10 8.15
CA SER A 105 6.32 9.53 6.86
C SER A 105 6.16 8.50 5.73
N ARG A 106 5.24 7.53 5.88
CA ARG A 106 5.00 6.46 4.92
C ARG A 106 4.80 7.02 3.51
N GLN A 107 5.55 6.47 2.56
CA GLN A 107 5.39 6.75 1.14
C GLN A 107 4.32 5.83 0.56
N ILE A 108 3.37 6.40 -0.18
CA ILE A 108 2.21 5.69 -0.72
C ILE A 108 2.25 5.76 -2.24
N PHE A 109 2.24 4.58 -2.87
CA PHE A 109 2.14 4.38 -4.29
C PHE A 109 0.85 3.62 -4.59
N LEU A 110 -0.09 4.28 -5.25
CA LEU A 110 -1.30 3.65 -5.76
C LEU A 110 -0.95 2.92 -7.06
N ALA A 111 -1.30 1.65 -7.14
CA ALA A 111 -0.91 0.78 -8.23
C ALA A 111 -2.10 0.00 -8.78
N HIS A 112 -1.85 -0.63 -9.92
CA HIS A 112 -2.80 -1.49 -10.61
C HIS A 112 -4.11 -0.78 -10.97
N LEU A 113 -3.99 0.45 -11.49
CA LEU A 113 -5.12 1.26 -11.91
C LEU A 113 -5.80 0.66 -13.14
N SER A 114 -7.14 0.58 -13.10
CA SER A 114 -7.98 0.24 -14.25
C SER A 114 -7.79 1.28 -15.34
N LYS A 115 -7.49 0.84 -16.56
CA LYS A 115 -7.39 1.72 -17.74
C LYS A 115 -8.73 2.37 -18.11
N THR A 116 -9.84 1.76 -17.71
CA THR A 116 -11.19 2.17 -18.12
C THR A 116 -11.96 2.84 -17.01
N ASN A 117 -11.84 2.34 -15.77
CA ASN A 117 -12.65 2.79 -14.64
C ASN A 117 -11.82 3.54 -13.59
N ASN A 118 -10.67 4.09 -13.97
CA ASN A 118 -9.87 4.93 -13.09
C ASN A 118 -8.97 5.89 -13.88
N THR A 119 -8.43 6.88 -13.17
CA THR A 119 -7.29 7.67 -13.62
C THR A 119 -6.34 7.88 -12.45
N PRO A 120 -5.04 8.12 -12.67
CA PRO A 120 -4.11 8.46 -11.59
C PRO A 120 -4.61 9.63 -10.74
N ASP A 121 -5.23 10.62 -11.38
CA ASP A 121 -5.73 11.81 -10.70
C ASP A 121 -6.95 11.53 -9.84
N THR A 122 -7.91 10.75 -10.34
CA THR A 122 -9.06 10.28 -9.56
C THR A 122 -8.59 9.50 -8.34
N ALA A 123 -7.67 8.55 -8.50
CA ALA A 123 -7.15 7.74 -7.41
C ALA A 123 -6.48 8.58 -6.32
N ARG A 124 -5.57 9.50 -6.71
CA ARG A 124 -4.92 10.42 -5.76
C ARG A 124 -5.94 11.31 -5.05
N GLN A 125 -6.94 11.81 -5.78
CA GLN A 125 -7.96 12.70 -5.24
C GLN A 125 -8.83 11.98 -4.20
N SER A 126 -9.36 10.79 -4.52
CA SER A 126 -10.14 9.99 -3.59
C SER A 126 -9.39 9.69 -2.29
N VAL A 127 -8.10 9.33 -2.40
CA VAL A 127 -7.26 9.05 -1.22
C VAL A 127 -6.98 10.32 -0.44
N SER A 128 -6.64 11.42 -1.10
CA SER A 128 -6.40 12.73 -0.47
C SER A 128 -7.63 13.21 0.31
N ASP A 129 -8.81 13.16 -0.30
CA ASP A 129 -10.06 13.66 0.29
C ASP A 129 -10.45 12.87 1.53
N TYR A 130 -10.31 11.55 1.49
CA TYR A 130 -10.70 10.70 2.61
C TYR A 130 -9.66 10.74 3.75
N THR A 131 -8.36 10.73 3.43
CA THR A 131 -7.30 10.61 4.45
C THR A 131 -6.88 11.94 5.05
N GLY A 132 -7.01 13.04 4.29
CA GLY A 132 -6.44 14.35 4.57
C GLY A 132 -4.97 14.49 4.15
N ILE A 133 -4.35 13.44 3.61
CA ILE A 133 -2.98 13.48 3.09
C ILE A 133 -2.97 14.38 1.85
N LYS A 134 -2.02 15.31 1.78
CA LYS A 134 -1.89 16.19 0.61
C LYS A 134 -1.64 15.37 -0.65
N ARG A 135 -2.40 15.62 -1.71
CA ARG A 135 -2.33 14.92 -3.01
C ARG A 135 -0.90 14.72 -3.55
N TYR A 136 -0.01 15.70 -3.42
CA TYR A 136 1.39 15.60 -3.88
C TYR A 136 2.27 14.61 -3.09
N LYS A 137 1.79 14.10 -1.95
CA LYS A 137 2.43 13.04 -1.16
C LYS A 137 1.93 11.63 -1.52
N ILE A 138 0.96 11.53 -2.42
CA ILE A 138 0.38 10.27 -2.89
C ILE A 138 0.81 10.10 -4.33
N ASP A 139 1.62 9.08 -4.61
CA ASP A 139 2.09 8.79 -5.96
C ASP A 139 1.24 7.68 -6.60
N CYS A 140 1.29 7.56 -7.92
CA CYS A 140 0.65 6.50 -8.69
C CYS A 140 1.69 5.86 -9.61
N LEU A 141 1.63 4.54 -9.76
CA LEU A 141 2.34 3.84 -10.82
C LEU A 141 1.44 3.83 -12.05
N GLU A 142 1.71 4.73 -13.00
CA GLU A 142 0.73 5.10 -14.03
C GLU A 142 0.74 4.17 -15.25
N PHE A 143 1.88 3.57 -15.57
CA PHE A 143 2.06 2.71 -16.73
C PHE A 143 3.06 1.57 -16.49
N PRO A 144 3.03 0.48 -17.26
CA PRO A 144 4.03 -0.58 -17.18
C PRO A 144 5.44 -0.03 -17.41
N GLY A 145 6.36 -0.31 -16.50
CA GLY A 145 7.73 0.24 -16.51
C GLY A 145 7.86 1.61 -15.83
N ASP A 146 6.78 2.18 -15.31
CA ASP A 146 6.84 3.37 -14.48
C ASP A 146 7.65 3.07 -13.21
N THR A 147 8.82 3.70 -13.11
CA THR A 147 9.82 3.40 -12.06
C THR A 147 9.99 4.62 -11.17
N ARG A 148 10.12 4.37 -9.87
CA ARG A 148 10.46 5.39 -8.88
C ARG A 148 11.72 4.95 -8.14
N THR A 149 12.74 5.80 -8.18
CA THR A 149 13.96 5.59 -7.39
C THR A 149 13.79 6.28 -6.05
N LEU A 150 13.57 5.47 -5.01
CA LEU A 150 13.45 5.96 -3.65
C LEU A 150 14.84 6.09 -3.02
N LYS A 151 15.28 7.33 -2.78
CA LYS A 151 16.44 7.57 -1.92
C LYS A 151 15.98 7.55 -0.48
N VAL A 152 16.26 6.45 0.19
CA VAL A 152 15.90 6.32 1.59
C VAL A 152 16.91 7.08 2.43
N ARG A 153 16.47 8.13 3.12
CA ARG A 153 17.31 8.82 4.10
C ARG A 153 17.48 7.90 5.30
N GLU A 154 18.72 7.72 5.76
CA GLU A 154 18.97 7.10 7.06
C GLU A 154 18.17 7.86 8.11
N ARG A 155 17.38 7.15 8.94
CA ARG A 155 16.90 7.77 10.18
C ARG A 155 18.16 8.04 11.00
N SER A 156 18.40 9.30 11.34
CA SER A 156 19.49 9.67 12.24
C SER A 156 19.35 8.81 13.50
N ARG A 157 20.26 7.85 13.69
CA ARG A 157 20.38 7.12 14.94
C ARG A 157 20.63 8.19 16.00
N GLN A 158 19.64 8.50 16.84
CA GLN A 158 19.97 9.16 18.10
C GLN A 158 20.93 8.21 18.81
N PRO A 159 22.16 8.65 19.15
CA PRO A 159 23.04 7.81 19.95
C PRO A 159 22.31 7.54 21.25
N CYS A 160 22.10 6.26 21.55
CA CYS A 160 21.63 5.81 22.85
C CYS A 160 22.64 6.35 23.87
N SER A 161 22.27 7.39 24.61
CA SER A 161 23.06 7.88 25.73
C SER A 161 23.02 6.79 26.80
N ILE A 162 24.02 5.92 26.79
CA ILE A 162 24.32 5.06 27.92
C ILE A 162 24.63 6.01 29.07
N LEU A 163 23.67 6.21 29.96
CA LEU A 163 23.89 6.83 31.26
C LEU A 163 24.95 5.99 31.99
N SER A 164 26.18 6.49 32.01
CA SER A 164 27.22 6.02 32.92
C SER A 164 26.77 6.31 34.34
N GLY A 165 26.09 5.35 34.96
CA GLY A 165 25.76 5.38 36.37
C GLY A 165 27.04 5.31 37.20
N SER A 166 27.47 6.46 37.73
CA SER A 166 28.35 6.52 38.87
C SER A 166 27.66 5.83 40.06
N ARG A 167 28.17 4.66 40.47
CA ARG A 167 27.85 4.09 41.79
C ARG A 167 28.50 4.95 42.87
N PRO A 168 27.77 5.36 43.93
CA PRO A 168 28.40 5.81 45.15
C PRO A 168 28.59 4.65 46.15
N SER A 169 29.59 4.84 47.01
CA SER A 169 30.13 4.01 48.09
C SER A 169 31.14 2.94 47.71
#